data_AF-A0A1I7DQH6-F1
#
_entry.id   AF-A0A1I7DQH6-F1
#
_cell.length_a   1.000
_cell.length_b   1.000
_cell.length_c   1.000
_cell.angle_alpha   90.00
_cell.angle_beta   90.00
_cell.angle_gamma   90.00
#
_symmetry.space_group_name_H-M   'P 1'
#
loop_
_entity.id
_entity.type
_entity.pdbx_description
1 polymer ?
#
loop_
_entity_poly.entity_id
_entity_poly.type
_entity_poly.pdbx_seq_one_letter_code
_entity_poly.pdbx_strand_id
1 'polypeptide(L)' 'MLPAYRGKGYASALMKHVFGSPSLTGLRRIVLVTTDAHHVYEPHGFKGLATPERYMEVHNPDVYKTA' A
#
# COMPACT_ATOMS: atom_id res chain seq x y z
N MET A 1 -2.05 1.37 -12.05
CA MET A 1 -2.78 2.45 -12.76
C MET A 1 -2.20 2.60 -14.17
N LEU A 2 -3.02 2.60 -15.21
CA LEU A 2 -2.56 2.81 -16.59
C LEU A 2 -1.83 4.17 -16.70
N PRO A 3 -0.69 4.26 -17.43
CA PRO A 3 0.10 5.49 -17.52
C PRO A 3 -0.72 6.74 -17.89
N ALA A 4 -1.65 6.59 -18.84
CA ALA A 4 -2.53 7.67 -19.32
C ALA A 4 -3.49 8.26 -18.26
N TYR A 5 -3.63 7.60 -17.12
CA TYR A 5 -4.55 8.01 -16.05
C TYR A 5 -3.81 8.42 -14.77
N ARG A 6 -2.46 8.40 -14.76
CA ARG A 6 -1.64 8.91 -13.65
C ARG A 6 -1.87 10.40 -13.44
N GLY A 7 -1.69 10.85 -12.20
CA GLY A 7 -1.92 12.25 -11.81
C GLY A 7 -3.39 12.68 -11.70
N LYS A 8 -4.36 11.82 -12.05
CA LYS A 8 -5.80 12.14 -11.98
C LYS A 8 -6.46 11.83 -10.63
N GLY A 9 -5.68 11.50 -9.60
CA GLY A 9 -6.19 11.26 -8.25
C GLY A 9 -6.96 9.95 -8.02
N TYR A 10 -7.13 9.08 -9.03
CA TYR A 10 -7.95 7.86 -8.85
C TYR A 10 -7.40 6.90 -7.79
N ALA A 11 -6.07 6.79 -7.64
CA ALA A 11 -5.47 5.96 -6.59
C ALA A 11 -5.85 6.48 -5.20
N SER A 12 -5.77 7.79 -4.99
CA SER A 12 -6.17 8.44 -3.73
C SER A 12 -7.67 8.27 -3.46
N ALA A 13 -8.52 8.45 -4.48
CA ALA A 13 -9.97 8.24 -4.36
C ALA A 13 -10.32 6.80 -3.97
N LEU A 14 -9.63 5.81 -4.56
CA LEU A 14 -9.81 4.40 -4.22
C LEU A 14 -9.38 4.13 -2.77
N MET A 15 -8.20 4.59 -2.36
CA MET A 15 -7.73 4.38 -0.99
C MET A 15 -8.63 5.04 0.05
N LYS A 16 -9.18 6.23 -0.25
CA LYS A 16 -10.18 6.89 0.59
C LYS A 16 -11.44 6.05 0.76
N HIS A 17 -11.91 5.39 -0.30
CA HIS A 17 -13.06 4.51 -0.21
C HIS A 17 -12.75 3.25 0.60
N VAL A 18 -11.60 2.62 0.34
CA VAL A 18 -11.14 1.41 1.06
C VAL A 18 -11.02 1.68 2.55
N PHE A 19 -10.23 2.68 2.96
CA PHE A 19 -10.01 3.00 4.38
C PHE A 19 -11.16 3.74 5.05
N GLY A 20 -12.16 4.19 4.28
CA GLY A 20 -13.43 4.66 4.81
C GLY A 20 -14.40 3.53 5.19
N SER A 21 -14.08 2.27 4.84
CA SER A 21 -14.96 1.13 5.12
C SER A 21 -14.92 0.74 6.61
N PRO A 22 -16.09 0.58 7.28
CA PRO A 22 -16.16 0.12 8.66
C PRO A 22 -15.49 -1.23 8.91
N SER A 23 -15.37 -2.06 7.87
CA SER A 23 -14.72 -3.38 7.94
C SER A 23 -13.24 -3.30 8.33
N LEU A 24 -12.58 -2.16 8.11
CA LEU A 24 -11.16 -1.98 8.41
C LEU A 24 -10.91 -1.30 9.77
N THR A 25 -11.94 -0.74 10.40
CA THR A 25 -11.82 0.04 11.65
C THR A 25 -11.37 -0.80 12.85
N GLY A 26 -11.61 -2.11 12.83
CA GLY A 26 -11.24 -3.02 13.93
C GLY A 26 -9.88 -3.72 13.77
N LEU A 27 -9.17 -3.47 12.67
CA LEU A 27 -7.92 -4.17 12.39
C LEU A 27 -6.78 -3.59 13.24
N ARG A 28 -6.11 -4.47 14.01
CA ARG A 28 -4.95 -4.09 14.84
C ARG A 28 -3.81 -3.50 14.02
N ARG A 29 -3.60 -3.97 12.79
CA ARG A 29 -2.52 -3.52 11.91
C ARG A 29 -2.82 -3.85 10.45
N ILE A 30 -2.52 -2.90 9.56
CA ILE A 30 -2.49 -3.09 8.10
C ILE A 30 -1.05 -2.82 7.66
N VAL A 31 -0.49 -3.70 6.86
CA VAL A 31 0.90 -3.61 6.36
C VAL A 31 0.85 -3.58 4.84
N LEU A 32 1.65 -2.70 4.25
CA LEU A 32 1.84 -2.63 2.80
C LEU A 32 3.32 -2.47 2.49
N VAL A 33 3.69 -2.91 1.29
CA VAL A 33 5.01 -2.69 0.70
C VAL A 33 4.80 -1.87 -0.57
N THR A 34 5.52 -0.75 -0.68
CA THR A 34 5.42 0.15 -1.82
C THR A 34 6.79 0.67 -2.20
N THR A 35 7.06 0.82 -3.50
CA THR A 35 8.34 1.33 -4.00
C THR A 35 8.37 2.86 -3.99
N ASP A 36 7.33 3.51 -4.52
CA ASP A 36 7.30 4.97 -4.75
C ASP A 36 5.96 5.64 -4.38
N ALA A 37 4.91 4.87 -4.09
CA ALA A 37 3.57 5.40 -3.83
C ALA A 37 3.29 5.76 -2.36
N HIS A 38 4.32 6.08 -1.57
CA HIS A 38 4.18 6.43 -0.14
C HIS A 38 3.15 7.54 0.10
N HIS A 39 3.22 8.61 -0.71
CA HIS A 39 2.31 9.76 -0.67
C HIS A 39 0.82 9.43 -0.84
N VAL A 40 0.48 8.27 -1.41
CA VAL A 40 -0.91 7.81 -1.54
C VAL A 40 -1.44 7.27 -0.22
N TYR A 41 -0.58 6.67 0.61
CA TYR A 41 -0.97 5.96 1.84
C TYR A 41 -0.78 6.81 3.11
N GLU A 42 0.21 7.70 3.14
CA GLU A 42 0.46 8.61 4.27
C GLU A 42 -0.79 9.37 4.76
N PRO A 43 -1.68 9.91 3.87
CA PRO A 43 -2.91 10.59 4.31
C PRO A 43 -3.90 9.68 5.05
N HIS A 44 -3.77 8.36 4.91
CA HIS A 44 -4.60 7.36 5.57
C HIS A 44 -3.97 6.83 6.88
N GLY A 45 -2.93 7.50 7.38
CA GLY A 45 -2.29 7.16 8.65
C GLY A 45 -1.21 6.08 8.54
N PHE A 46 -0.84 5.67 7.33
CA PHE A 46 0.33 4.82 7.12
C PHE A 46 1.60 5.58 7.47
N LYS A 47 2.50 4.87 8.14
CA LYS A 47 3.81 5.37 8.55
C LYS A 47 4.83 4.27 8.30
N GLY A 48 6.11 4.64 8.34
CA GLY A 48 7.18 3.64 8.42
C GLY A 48 6.92 2.67 9.57
N LEU A 49 7.36 1.42 9.39
CA LEU A 49 7.21 0.38 10.41
C LEU A 49 7.83 0.87 11.73
N ALA A 50 7.06 0.82 12.81
CA ALA A 50 7.52 1.27 14.13
C ALA A 50 8.67 0.40 14.70
N THR A 51 8.81 -0.81 14.18
CA THR A 51 9.82 -1.79 14.62
C THR A 51 10.20 -2.63 13.39
N PRO A 52 10.95 -2.06 12.41
CA PRO A 52 11.24 -2.71 11.13
C PRO A 52 11.95 -4.07 11.30
N GLU A 53 12.76 -4.23 12.34
CA GLU A 53 13.49 -5.44 12.66
C GLU A 53 12.60 -6.65 12.99
N ARG A 54 11.32 -6.42 13.28
CA ARG A 54 10.32 -7.49 13.50
C ARG A 54 9.70 -8.01 12.20
N TYR A 55 10.00 -7.39 11.06
CA TYR A 55 9.47 -7.81 9.76
C TYR A 55 10.53 -8.58 9.00
N MET A 56 10.10 -9.71 8.46
CA MET A 56 10.92 -10.55 7.58
C MET A 56 10.07 -10.87 6.36
N GLU A 57 10.72 -10.93 5.21
CA GLU A 57 10.08 -11.34 3.95
C GLU A 57 10.99 -12.29 3.18
N VAL A 58 10.39 -13.21 2.42
CA VAL A 58 11.07 -13.93 1.34
C VAL A 58 10.63 -13.27 0.04
N HIS A 59 11.44 -12.34 -0.47
CA HIS A 59 11.10 -11.57 -1.65
C HIS A 59 11.80 -12.15 -2.88
N ASN A 60 11.03 -12.82 -3.73
CA ASN A 60 11.48 -13.27 -5.06
C ASN A 60 10.80 -12.42 -6.15
N PRO A 61 11.38 -11.27 -6.53
CA PRO A 61 10.76 -10.35 -7.50
C PRO A 61 10.62 -10.92 -8.91
N ASP A 62 11.35 -12.01 -9.21
CA ASP A 62 11.52 -12.54 -10.56
C ASP A 62 10.88 -13.93 -10.74
N VAL A 63 10.08 -14.38 -9.79
CA VAL A 63 9.48 -15.75 -9.77
C VAL A 63 8.68 -16.11 -11.03
N TYR A 64 8.22 -15.12 -11.81
CA TYR A 64 7.46 -15.31 -13.05
C TYR A 64 8.22 -14.99 -14.33
N LYS A 65 9.51 -14.64 -14.27
CA LYS A 65 10.31 -14.27 -15.46
C LYS A 65 10.77 -15.47 -16.29
N THR A 66 10.43 -16.70 -15.89
CA THR A 66 10.89 -17.94 -16.53
C THR A 66 9.76 -18.81 -17.08
N ALA A 67 8.65 -18.18 -17.50
CA ALA A 67 7.59 -18.81 -18.30
C ALA A 67 7.64 -18.29 -19.75
#